data_AF-A0A1U7VCM1-F1
#
_entry.id   AF-A0A1U7VCM1-F1
#
_cell.length_a   1.000
_cell.length_b   1.000
_cell.length_c   1.000
_cell.angle_alpha   90.00
_cell.angle_beta   90.00
_cell.angle_gamma   90.00
#
_symmetry.space_group_name_H-M   'P 1'
#
loop_
_entity.id
_entity.type
_entity.pdbx_description
1 polymer ?
#
loop_
_entity_poly.entity_id
_entity_poly.type
_entity_poly.pdbx_seq_one_letter_code
_entity_poly.pdbx_strand_id
1 'polypeptide(L)'
;MWEDCLWNYVLPTLDRSSHMAATSSKTEWQGKELGTRGGKAIHMLIHHSRNTAQKQWDETLVLVLGGIARILRSFFPFLRSLENFQSGWQTLLLFVRNSIFNGSKEVALAAVNCLQSTIVSHSPKGNLPMPYLTSVLDVYELVMHKSPNYNGNMAYKLKQEILYGLGELYVQAQGMFDNGTYLKLLSVVDSGIKQAKVANSNGEAEYGHVPPLQRTALEILPQLRPAEHLSAMWSSLLAKLLLYLPSSDSCMDKIEDENDQETRINDDAEVSNGVASESQRVEASPKSPESTTVPSISNHLFAEKLVPVLVDLLLQAPPAEKYKILPDIIQSLGRCMITRRDNPDGSLWRLAVEGFIRILLDDVKKLTEKAGPELTITRPARMRIWKEVADIFEIFLIGYCGRALSVTVDSADESLEMNLLDILGDKILKSQTDAPLDILERLITTLDRCASRTCSLPLETVELMPSHCSRFSLTCLQKLFLLCSFSHGTGEWTSTRCEVSNISIKLLVTRCEFILGRFLMDGSRLGENPLPAARVEEVIFVLQELALLVVHSDTVSQLNLHPYLKEGLTGENQARRTHLLVLFPSFCELVISREARVRELVQVLLRHIIVELGLQKST
;
A
#
# COMPACT_ATOMS: atom_id res chain seq x y z
N MET A 1 26.12 25.06 -47.25
CA MET A 1 24.67 24.90 -47.54
C MET A 1 23.84 24.66 -46.29
N TRP A 2 23.91 23.51 -45.59
CA TRP A 2 23.07 23.29 -44.40
C TRP A 2 23.37 24.24 -43.24
N GLU A 3 24.64 24.58 -43.02
CA GLU A 3 25.02 25.63 -42.06
C GLU A 3 24.41 26.97 -42.45
N ASP A 4 24.48 27.36 -43.72
CA ASP A 4 23.84 28.58 -44.22
C ASP A 4 22.31 28.54 -44.02
N CYS A 5 21.68 27.40 -44.28
CA CYS A 5 20.24 27.22 -44.05
C CYS A 5 19.87 27.40 -42.58
N LEU A 6 20.63 26.81 -41.66
CA LEU A 6 20.38 26.95 -40.23
C LEU A 6 20.62 28.38 -39.73
N TRP A 7 21.77 28.97 -40.09
CA TRP A 7 22.23 30.24 -39.53
C TRP A 7 21.65 31.47 -40.19
N ASN A 8 21.41 31.44 -41.50
CA ASN A 8 20.92 32.61 -42.23
C ASN A 8 19.41 32.59 -42.44
N TYR A 9 18.74 31.45 -42.24
CA TYR A 9 17.31 31.32 -42.47
C TYR A 9 16.54 30.77 -41.26
N VAL A 10 16.84 29.56 -40.77
CA VAL A 10 16.02 28.91 -39.74
C VAL A 10 16.06 29.65 -38.41
N LEU A 11 17.25 29.89 -37.85
CA LEU A 11 17.39 30.58 -36.57
C LEU A 11 16.99 32.06 -36.64
N PRO A 12 17.34 32.83 -37.69
CA PRO A 12 16.82 34.19 -37.86
C PRO A 12 15.30 34.25 -38.02
N THR A 13 14.68 33.25 -38.67
CA THR A 13 13.21 33.19 -38.78
C THR A 13 12.57 32.94 -37.41
N LEU A 14 13.16 32.05 -36.60
CA LEU A 14 12.72 31.81 -35.22
C LEU A 14 12.84 33.08 -34.38
N ASP A 15 13.99 33.75 -34.42
CA ASP A 15 14.25 34.98 -33.66
C ASP A 15 13.33 36.12 -34.09
N ARG A 16 13.19 36.36 -35.40
CA ARG A 16 12.31 37.41 -35.93
C ARG A 16 10.85 37.16 -35.61
N SER A 17 10.38 35.92 -35.76
CA SER A 17 8.99 35.55 -35.43
C SER A 17 8.73 35.72 -33.93
N SER A 18 9.72 35.40 -33.10
CA SER A 18 9.64 35.59 -31.65
C SER A 18 9.60 37.05 -31.25
N HIS A 19 10.47 37.86 -31.85
CA HIS A 19 10.47 39.30 -31.64
C HIS A 19 9.14 39.92 -32.06
N MET A 20 8.60 39.51 -33.21
CA MET A 20 7.30 39.98 -33.67
C MET A 20 6.16 39.55 -32.75
N ALA A 21 6.15 38.31 -32.26
CA ALA A 21 5.17 37.86 -31.28
C ALA A 21 5.25 38.68 -29.98
N ALA A 22 6.46 38.93 -29.47
CA ALA A 22 6.68 39.67 -28.23
C ALA A 22 6.32 41.16 -28.31
N THR A 23 6.48 41.78 -29.49
CA THR A 23 6.25 43.22 -29.72
C THR A 23 4.89 43.54 -30.35
N SER A 24 4.14 42.52 -30.79
CA SER A 24 2.85 42.71 -31.44
C SER A 24 1.73 43.08 -30.46
N SER A 25 0.72 43.78 -30.99
CA SER A 25 -0.42 44.22 -30.20
C SER A 25 -1.25 43.05 -29.65
N LYS A 26 -1.65 43.19 -28.38
CA LYS A 26 -2.61 42.31 -27.69
C LYS A 26 -4.05 42.80 -27.82
N THR A 27 -4.29 43.91 -28.52
CA THR A 27 -5.63 44.46 -28.71
C THR A 27 -6.46 43.55 -29.60
N GLU A 28 -7.67 43.21 -29.16
CA GLU A 28 -8.59 42.40 -29.95
C GLU A 28 -9.08 43.18 -31.18
N TRP A 29 -8.90 42.58 -32.35
CA TRP A 29 -9.39 43.08 -33.61
C TRP A 29 -10.84 42.62 -33.78
N GLN A 30 -11.78 43.55 -33.67
CA GLN A 30 -13.16 43.31 -34.07
C GLN A 30 -13.18 43.38 -35.59
N GLY A 31 -13.47 42.25 -36.24
CA GLY A 31 -13.26 42.11 -37.68
C GLY A 31 -13.95 43.17 -38.52
N LYS A 32 -13.52 43.30 -39.77
CA LYS A 32 -14.04 44.31 -40.70
C LYS A 32 -15.58 44.29 -40.72
N GLU A 33 -16.20 45.45 -40.54
CA GLU A 33 -17.65 45.59 -40.70
C GLU A 33 -18.03 45.23 -42.15
N LEU A 34 -18.89 44.23 -42.31
CA LEU A 34 -19.32 43.70 -43.60
C LEU A 34 -20.63 44.35 -44.08
N GLY A 35 -21.35 45.04 -43.18
CA GLY A 35 -22.61 45.75 -43.46
C GLY A 35 -23.52 45.78 -42.25
N THR A 36 -24.75 46.28 -42.40
CA THR A 36 -25.75 46.35 -41.32
C THR A 36 -26.97 45.47 -41.62
N ARG A 37 -27.46 44.71 -40.63
CA ARG A 37 -28.72 43.94 -40.72
C ARG A 37 -29.59 44.27 -39.51
N GLY A 38 -30.78 44.83 -39.76
CA GLY A 38 -31.70 45.24 -38.69
C GLY A 38 -31.14 46.36 -37.79
N GLY A 39 -30.32 47.26 -38.33
CA GLY A 39 -29.74 48.39 -37.59
C GLY A 39 -28.51 48.06 -36.74
N LYS A 40 -28.05 46.81 -36.73
CA LYS A 40 -26.80 46.39 -36.07
C LYS A 40 -25.70 46.13 -37.11
N ALA A 41 -24.50 46.62 -36.83
CA ALA A 41 -23.28 46.35 -37.59
C ALA A 41 -22.93 44.85 -37.50
N ILE A 42 -22.77 44.21 -38.66
CA ILE A 42 -22.28 42.84 -38.77
C ILE A 42 -20.78 42.92 -39.05
N HIS A 43 -20.00 42.40 -38.11
CA HIS A 43 -18.55 42.28 -38.27
C HIS A 43 -18.18 40.90 -38.80
N MET A 44 -17.09 40.85 -39.56
CA MET A 44 -16.43 39.59 -39.90
C MET A 44 -16.07 38.85 -38.62
N LEU A 45 -16.58 37.62 -38.48
CA LEU A 45 -16.31 36.80 -37.30
C LEU A 45 -14.86 36.31 -37.34
N ILE A 46 -14.04 36.80 -36.43
CA ILE A 46 -12.68 36.30 -36.26
C ILE A 46 -12.69 35.33 -35.10
N HIS A 47 -12.14 34.15 -35.35
CA HIS A 47 -12.02 33.14 -34.31
C HIS A 47 -11.22 33.69 -33.12
N HIS A 48 -11.65 33.41 -31.89
CA HIS A 48 -11.01 33.93 -30.67
C HIS A 48 -9.54 33.51 -30.52
N SER A 49 -9.09 32.48 -31.25
CA SER A 49 -7.67 32.09 -31.32
C SER A 49 -6.82 32.99 -32.22
N ARG A 50 -7.43 33.92 -32.98
CA ARG A 50 -6.77 34.76 -34.00
C ARG A 50 -7.08 36.24 -33.90
N ASN A 51 -7.81 36.62 -32.86
CA ASN A 51 -8.35 37.96 -32.70
C ASN A 51 -7.30 38.99 -32.28
N THR A 52 -6.03 38.66 -32.08
CA THR A 52 -4.95 39.63 -31.83
C THR A 52 -3.78 39.40 -32.78
N ALA A 53 -3.01 40.46 -33.04
CA ALA A 53 -1.78 40.34 -33.83
C ALA A 53 -0.78 39.39 -33.16
N GLN A 54 -0.66 39.44 -31.82
CA GLN A 54 0.16 38.49 -31.06
C GLN A 54 -0.25 37.03 -31.34
N LYS A 55 -1.54 36.69 -31.26
CA LYS A 55 -2.00 35.31 -31.48
C LYS A 55 -1.69 34.78 -32.88
N GLN A 56 -1.71 35.64 -33.90
CA GLN A 56 -1.33 35.26 -35.27
C GLN A 56 0.18 35.00 -35.39
N TRP A 57 1.00 35.79 -34.68
CA TRP A 57 2.44 35.51 -34.59
C TRP A 57 2.75 34.27 -33.75
N ASP A 58 1.96 33.98 -32.72
CA ASP A 58 2.04 32.71 -32.00
C ASP A 58 1.73 31.51 -32.91
N GLU A 59 0.72 31.59 -33.79
CA GLU A 59 0.47 30.57 -34.83
C GLU A 59 1.68 30.41 -35.76
N THR A 60 2.31 31.53 -36.15
CA THR A 60 3.53 31.52 -36.97
C THR A 60 4.69 30.85 -36.24
N LEU A 61 4.90 31.15 -34.96
CA LEU A 61 5.92 30.52 -34.12
C LEU A 61 5.71 29.01 -33.99
N VAL A 62 4.47 28.56 -33.81
CA VAL A 62 4.12 27.13 -33.78
C VAL A 62 4.52 26.44 -35.09
N LEU A 63 4.27 27.07 -36.24
CA LEU A 63 4.68 26.55 -37.55
C LEU A 63 6.20 26.51 -37.72
N VAL A 64 6.92 27.54 -37.26
CA VAL A 64 8.39 27.58 -37.30
C VAL A 64 8.97 26.47 -36.44
N LEU A 65 8.51 26.30 -35.20
CA LEU A 65 8.92 25.23 -34.29
C LEU A 65 8.60 23.84 -34.88
N GLY A 66 7.43 23.66 -35.48
CA GLY A 66 7.09 22.43 -36.20
C GLY A 66 7.98 22.18 -37.43
N GLY A 67 8.44 23.23 -38.10
CA GLY A 67 9.44 23.16 -39.17
C GLY A 67 10.80 22.69 -38.65
N ILE A 68 11.29 23.29 -37.58
CA ILE A 68 12.55 22.91 -36.91
C ILE A 68 12.49 21.46 -36.46
N ALA A 69 11.39 21.05 -35.80
CA ALA A 69 11.16 19.67 -35.37
C ALA A 69 11.26 18.67 -36.53
N ARG A 70 10.68 18.97 -37.69
CA ARG A 70 10.76 18.13 -38.89
C ARG A 70 12.18 18.03 -39.45
N ILE A 71 12.91 19.15 -39.46
CA ILE A 71 14.31 19.20 -39.92
C ILE A 71 15.18 18.33 -39.01
N LEU A 72 15.11 18.54 -37.70
CA LEU A 72 15.86 17.75 -36.71
C LEU A 72 15.50 16.27 -36.82
N ARG A 73 14.20 15.92 -36.82
CA ARG A 73 13.75 14.53 -36.97
C ARG A 73 14.27 13.84 -38.23
N SER A 74 14.44 14.56 -39.33
CA SER A 74 14.87 13.98 -40.61
C SER A 74 16.39 13.93 -40.77
N PHE A 75 17.10 14.95 -40.26
CA PHE A 75 18.51 15.18 -40.59
C PHE A 75 19.45 15.25 -39.37
N PHE A 76 18.99 14.98 -38.15
CA PHE A 76 19.80 15.09 -36.93
C PHE A 76 21.23 14.50 -37.02
N PRO A 77 21.46 13.27 -37.55
CA PRO A 77 22.80 12.68 -37.60
C PRO A 77 23.79 13.47 -38.45
N PHE A 78 23.28 14.14 -39.49
CA PHE A 78 24.07 15.02 -40.34
C PHE A 78 24.21 16.41 -39.69
N LEU A 79 23.14 16.97 -39.14
CA LEU A 79 23.19 18.29 -38.53
C LEU A 79 24.17 18.33 -37.35
N ARG A 80 24.24 17.26 -36.55
CA ARG A 80 25.18 17.16 -35.42
C ARG A 80 26.66 17.13 -35.83
N SER A 81 26.99 16.84 -37.09
CA SER A 81 28.38 16.84 -37.58
C SER A 81 28.83 18.22 -38.08
N LEU A 82 27.95 19.21 -38.09
CA LEU A 82 28.30 20.59 -38.45
C LEU A 82 29.04 21.28 -37.30
N GLU A 83 30.04 22.11 -37.61
CA GLU A 83 30.97 22.65 -36.61
C GLU A 83 30.25 23.49 -35.53
N ASN A 84 29.24 24.26 -35.96
CA ASN A 84 28.51 25.18 -35.08
C ASN A 84 27.21 24.60 -34.51
N PHE A 85 26.85 23.34 -34.79
CA PHE A 85 25.54 22.80 -34.42
C PHE A 85 25.27 22.86 -32.91
N GLN A 86 26.28 22.61 -32.07
CA GLN A 86 26.15 22.68 -30.62
C GLN A 86 25.68 24.08 -30.16
N SER A 87 26.21 25.15 -30.76
CA SER A 87 25.77 26.52 -30.46
C SER A 87 24.29 26.71 -30.84
N GLY A 88 23.89 26.24 -32.02
CA GLY A 88 22.50 26.29 -32.47
C GLY A 88 21.54 25.52 -31.58
N TRP A 89 21.97 24.35 -31.08
CA TRP A 89 21.22 23.57 -30.10
C TRP A 89 21.02 24.32 -28.79
N GLN A 90 22.07 24.97 -28.25
CA GLN A 90 21.96 25.79 -27.04
C GLN A 90 21.02 26.99 -27.24
N THR A 91 21.09 27.66 -28.39
CA THR A 91 20.14 28.73 -28.74
C THR A 91 18.70 28.22 -28.79
N LEU A 92 18.48 27.03 -29.36
CA LEU A 92 17.16 26.39 -29.37
C LEU A 92 16.66 26.05 -27.96
N LEU A 93 17.51 25.49 -27.09
CA LEU A 93 17.15 25.21 -25.70
C LEU A 93 16.76 26.47 -24.93
N LEU A 94 17.54 27.56 -25.09
CA LEU A 94 17.23 28.84 -24.48
C LEU A 94 15.89 29.40 -25.00
N PHE A 95 15.64 29.26 -26.30
CA PHE A 95 14.39 29.65 -26.92
C PHE A 95 13.20 28.87 -26.36
N VAL A 96 13.32 27.54 -26.27
CA VAL A 96 12.28 26.66 -25.73
C VAL A 96 12.00 27.00 -24.27
N ARG A 97 13.06 27.20 -23.48
CA ARG A 97 12.95 27.65 -22.08
C ARG A 97 12.14 28.95 -21.98
N ASN A 98 12.50 29.97 -22.77
CA ASN A 98 11.80 31.25 -22.76
C ASN A 98 10.35 31.13 -23.23
N SER A 99 10.09 30.29 -24.25
CA SER A 99 8.76 30.00 -24.77
C SER A 99 7.88 29.34 -23.71
N ILE A 100 8.42 28.40 -22.93
CA ILE A 100 7.71 27.72 -21.86
C ILE A 100 7.32 28.69 -20.73
N PHE A 101 8.21 29.63 -20.36
CA PHE A 101 7.97 30.54 -19.23
C PHE A 101 7.16 31.78 -19.60
N ASN A 102 7.30 32.29 -20.83
CA ASN A 102 6.79 33.60 -21.24
C ASN A 102 5.87 33.57 -22.48
N GLY A 103 5.82 32.46 -23.21
CA GLY A 103 5.00 32.32 -24.41
C GLY A 103 3.53 31.97 -24.13
N SER A 104 2.70 31.89 -25.17
CA SER A 104 1.36 31.32 -25.09
C SER A 104 1.41 29.79 -24.95
N LYS A 105 0.30 29.17 -24.56
CA LYS A 105 0.22 27.72 -24.36
C LYS A 105 0.57 26.96 -25.64
N GLU A 106 0.04 27.41 -26.76
CA GLU A 106 0.25 26.78 -28.07
C GLU A 106 1.74 26.80 -28.45
N VAL A 107 2.40 27.94 -28.23
CA VAL A 107 3.84 28.11 -28.47
C VAL A 107 4.66 27.26 -27.49
N ALA A 108 4.31 27.23 -26.20
CA ALA A 108 4.99 26.42 -25.20
C ALA A 108 4.89 24.91 -25.50
N LEU A 109 3.70 24.42 -25.90
CA LEU A 109 3.50 23.03 -26.31
C LEU A 109 4.27 22.69 -27.59
N ALA A 110 4.26 23.58 -28.59
CA ALA A 110 5.06 23.41 -29.79
C ALA A 110 6.57 23.37 -29.49
N ALA A 111 7.03 24.15 -28.52
CA ALA A 111 8.42 24.21 -28.09
C ALA A 111 8.86 22.91 -27.40
N VAL A 112 8.03 22.37 -26.48
CA VAL A 112 8.26 21.07 -25.85
C VAL A 112 8.30 19.96 -26.90
N ASN A 113 7.31 19.93 -27.81
CA ASN A 113 7.23 18.94 -28.89
C ASN A 113 8.43 19.03 -29.84
N CYS A 114 8.98 20.22 -30.08
CA CYS A 114 10.16 20.42 -30.92
C CYS A 114 11.39 19.66 -30.38
N LEU A 115 11.61 19.70 -29.07
CA LEU A 115 12.70 18.95 -28.43
C LEU A 115 12.38 17.45 -28.34
N GLN A 116 11.19 17.10 -27.85
CA GLN A 116 10.78 15.71 -27.63
C GLN A 116 10.79 14.90 -28.93
N SER A 117 10.26 15.46 -30.03
CA SER A 117 10.19 14.77 -31.32
C SER A 117 11.57 14.34 -31.84
N THR A 118 12.59 15.17 -31.61
CA THR A 118 13.96 14.86 -32.02
C THR A 118 14.52 13.68 -31.23
N ILE A 119 14.31 13.68 -29.91
CA ILE A 119 14.78 12.61 -29.02
C ILE A 119 14.09 11.29 -29.36
N VAL A 120 12.75 11.27 -29.31
CA VAL A 120 11.92 10.10 -29.61
C VAL A 120 12.26 9.48 -30.97
N SER A 121 12.57 10.30 -31.98
CA SER A 121 12.84 9.80 -33.33
C SER A 121 14.27 9.25 -33.55
N HIS A 122 15.25 9.67 -32.74
CA HIS A 122 16.67 9.36 -32.96
C HIS A 122 17.31 8.52 -31.86
N SER A 123 16.69 8.46 -30.67
CA SER A 123 17.16 7.58 -29.59
C SER A 123 17.12 6.09 -29.96
N PRO A 124 16.01 5.53 -30.53
CA PRO A 124 15.98 4.12 -30.93
C PRO A 124 16.98 3.78 -32.04
N LYS A 125 17.39 4.78 -32.82
CA LYS A 125 18.31 4.63 -33.95
C LYS A 125 19.78 4.72 -33.54
N GLY A 126 20.09 5.00 -32.26
CA GLY A 126 21.46 5.22 -31.79
C GLY A 126 22.10 6.51 -32.31
N ASN A 127 21.30 7.42 -32.87
CA ASN A 127 21.79 8.63 -33.52
C ASN A 127 22.00 9.80 -32.54
N LEU A 128 21.37 9.74 -31.37
CA LEU A 128 21.37 10.80 -30.36
C LEU A 128 22.50 10.58 -29.34
N PRO A 129 23.46 11.51 -29.18
CA PRO A 129 24.43 11.47 -28.07
C PRO A 129 23.81 11.87 -26.73
N MET A 130 24.34 11.33 -25.63
CA MET A 130 23.86 11.60 -24.26
C MET A 130 23.76 13.09 -23.86
N PRO A 131 24.73 13.98 -24.20
CA PRO A 131 24.63 15.39 -23.81
C PRO A 131 23.36 16.09 -24.29
N TYR A 132 22.82 15.70 -25.45
CA TYR A 132 21.58 16.26 -25.98
C TYR A 132 20.37 15.82 -25.15
N LEU A 133 20.29 14.53 -24.80
CA LEU A 133 19.25 14.01 -23.91
C LEU A 133 19.30 14.70 -22.54
N THR A 134 20.48 14.76 -21.92
CA THR A 134 20.67 15.41 -20.62
C THR A 134 20.22 16.87 -20.65
N SER A 135 20.55 17.61 -21.71
CA SER A 135 20.16 19.01 -21.86
C SER A 135 18.66 19.24 -21.98
N VAL A 136 17.90 18.28 -22.51
CA VAL A 136 16.43 18.37 -22.53
C VAL A 136 15.85 18.02 -21.16
N LEU A 137 16.41 17.02 -20.47
CA LEU A 137 16.03 16.71 -19.09
C LEU A 137 16.31 17.91 -18.16
N ASP A 138 17.39 18.66 -18.35
CA ASP A 138 17.66 19.93 -17.64
C ASP A 138 16.53 20.96 -17.82
N VAL A 139 16.05 21.11 -19.06
CA VAL A 139 14.93 22.02 -19.35
C VAL A 139 13.67 21.54 -18.64
N TYR A 140 13.35 20.25 -18.71
CA TYR A 140 12.16 19.70 -18.04
C TYR A 140 12.24 19.79 -16.52
N GLU A 141 13.39 19.51 -15.92
CA GLU A 141 13.63 19.66 -14.47
C GLU A 141 13.37 21.10 -14.03
N LEU A 142 13.94 22.08 -14.75
CA LEU A 142 13.73 23.48 -14.48
C LEU A 142 12.26 23.90 -14.62
N VAL A 143 11.57 23.40 -15.64
CA VAL A 143 10.14 23.70 -15.89
C VAL A 143 9.25 23.07 -14.84
N MET A 144 9.62 21.91 -14.31
CA MET A 144 8.96 21.39 -13.12
C MET A 144 9.20 22.39 -12.00
N HIS A 145 10.43 22.65 -11.56
CA HIS A 145 10.71 23.51 -10.40
C HIS A 145 10.17 24.94 -10.44
N LYS A 146 10.10 25.57 -11.61
CA LYS A 146 9.64 26.96 -11.75
C LYS A 146 8.26 27.03 -12.39
N SER A 147 7.33 27.76 -11.79
CA SER A 147 6.03 28.03 -12.42
C SER A 147 6.15 29.11 -13.50
N PRO A 148 5.51 28.94 -14.68
CA PRO A 148 5.50 29.94 -15.73
C PRO A 148 4.66 31.18 -15.37
N ASN A 149 4.92 32.29 -16.05
CA ASN A 149 4.39 33.62 -15.72
C ASN A 149 2.93 33.85 -16.15
N TYR A 150 2.24 32.82 -16.64
CA TYR A 150 0.86 32.88 -17.12
C TYR A 150 -0.09 32.03 -16.26
N ASN A 151 -1.40 32.13 -16.52
CA ASN A 151 -2.49 31.52 -15.73
C ASN A 151 -2.17 30.09 -15.23
N GLY A 152 -2.33 29.86 -13.92
CA GLY A 152 -1.95 28.62 -13.23
C GLY A 152 -2.52 27.32 -13.82
N ASN A 153 -3.74 27.35 -14.37
CA ASN A 153 -4.34 26.17 -15.03
C ASN A 153 -3.57 25.80 -16.33
N MET A 154 -3.07 26.79 -17.06
CA MET A 154 -2.32 26.56 -18.30
C MET A 154 -0.92 26.02 -18.01
N ALA A 155 -0.28 26.51 -16.95
CA ALA A 155 0.99 26.00 -16.45
C ALA A 155 0.90 24.50 -16.11
N TYR A 156 -0.21 24.11 -15.48
CA TYR A 156 -0.46 22.74 -15.07
C TYR A 156 -0.61 21.78 -16.25
N LYS A 157 -1.38 22.17 -17.27
CA LYS A 157 -1.53 21.37 -18.50
C LYS A 157 -0.20 21.19 -19.23
N LEU A 158 0.66 22.20 -19.26
CA LEU A 158 1.99 22.06 -19.85
C LEU A 158 2.87 21.07 -19.07
N LYS A 159 2.88 21.17 -17.74
CA LYS A 159 3.62 20.21 -16.88
C LYS A 159 3.08 18.79 -17.06
N GLN A 160 1.78 18.63 -17.26
CA GLN A 160 1.15 17.35 -17.55
C GLN A 160 1.66 16.75 -18.87
N GLU A 161 1.70 17.53 -19.94
CA GLU A 161 2.23 17.09 -21.25
C GLU A 161 3.72 16.74 -21.19
N ILE A 162 4.53 17.53 -20.48
CA ILE A 162 5.95 17.21 -20.26
C ILE A 162 6.09 15.88 -19.52
N LEU A 163 5.30 15.67 -18.46
CA LEU A 163 5.35 14.44 -17.68
C LEU A 163 4.94 13.22 -18.52
N TYR A 164 3.86 13.32 -19.29
CA TYR A 164 3.47 12.28 -20.24
C TYR A 164 4.60 11.98 -21.25
N GLY A 165 5.19 13.03 -21.82
CA GLY A 165 6.28 12.93 -22.77
C GLY A 165 7.55 12.29 -22.20
N LEU A 166 7.81 12.41 -20.89
CA LEU A 166 8.93 11.74 -20.22
C LEU A 166 8.79 10.21 -20.23
N GLY A 167 7.57 9.68 -20.09
CA GLY A 167 7.31 8.25 -20.18
C GLY A 167 7.68 7.69 -21.55
N GLU A 168 7.15 8.31 -22.62
CA GLU A 168 7.46 7.96 -24.01
C GLU A 168 8.95 8.11 -24.30
N LEU A 169 9.55 9.25 -23.89
CA LEU A 169 10.96 9.53 -24.09
C LEU A 169 11.84 8.44 -23.45
N TYR A 170 11.53 8.03 -22.23
CA TYR A 170 12.27 6.96 -21.57
C TYR A 170 12.15 5.66 -22.37
N VAL A 171 10.94 5.22 -22.72
CA VAL A 171 10.70 3.99 -23.50
C VAL A 171 11.51 3.96 -24.80
N GLN A 172 11.59 5.08 -25.50
CA GLN A 172 12.33 5.16 -26.77
C GLN A 172 13.85 5.31 -26.59
N ALA A 173 14.31 5.74 -25.42
CA ALA A 173 15.71 6.03 -25.15
C ALA A 173 16.35 5.14 -24.08
N GLN A 174 15.69 4.06 -23.64
CA GLN A 174 16.14 3.25 -22.49
C GLN A 174 17.60 2.82 -22.59
N GLY A 175 18.04 2.36 -23.77
CA GLY A 175 19.42 1.90 -24.00
C GLY A 175 20.49 2.99 -23.88
N MET A 176 20.11 4.26 -23.87
CA MET A 176 21.02 5.39 -23.69
C MET A 176 21.23 5.74 -22.22
N PHE A 177 20.22 5.55 -21.37
CA PHE A 177 20.27 5.99 -19.97
C PHE A 177 21.39 5.27 -19.21
N ASP A 178 22.17 6.05 -18.47
CA ASP A 178 23.03 5.56 -17.39
C ASP A 178 22.36 5.81 -16.03
N ASN A 179 22.98 5.33 -14.94
CA ASN A 179 22.44 5.46 -13.59
C ASN A 179 22.19 6.93 -13.20
N GLY A 180 23.09 7.84 -13.55
CA GLY A 180 22.97 9.26 -13.19
C GLY A 180 21.81 9.95 -13.91
N THR A 181 21.68 9.69 -15.21
CA THR A 181 20.61 10.25 -16.06
C THR A 181 19.25 9.65 -15.69
N TYR A 182 19.22 8.38 -15.26
CA TYR A 182 18.01 7.74 -14.75
C TYR A 182 17.57 8.34 -13.41
N LEU A 183 18.50 8.59 -12.48
CA LEU A 183 18.19 9.29 -11.23
C LEU A 183 17.67 10.71 -11.48
N LYS A 184 18.19 11.39 -12.51
CA LYS A 184 17.68 12.69 -12.94
C LYS A 184 16.24 12.60 -13.47
N LEU A 185 15.94 11.63 -14.34
CA LEU A 185 14.57 11.37 -14.79
C LEU A 185 13.62 11.19 -13.59
N LEU A 186 14.02 10.39 -12.59
CA LEU A 186 13.24 10.20 -11.37
C LEU A 186 13.10 11.48 -10.54
N SER A 187 14.09 12.38 -10.55
CA SER A 187 14.02 13.71 -9.92
C SER A 187 12.96 14.61 -10.58
N VAL A 188 12.90 14.59 -11.92
CA VAL A 188 11.91 15.37 -12.67
C VAL A 188 10.49 14.86 -12.40
N VAL A 189 10.30 13.53 -12.40
CA VAL A 189 9.01 12.92 -12.08
C VAL A 189 8.60 13.21 -10.64
N ASP A 190 9.53 13.10 -9.67
CA ASP A 190 9.28 13.43 -8.27
C ASP A 190 8.84 14.89 -8.09
N SER A 191 9.51 15.81 -8.78
CA SER A 191 9.15 17.22 -8.78
C SER A 191 7.75 17.46 -9.34
N GLY A 192 7.36 16.75 -10.40
CA GLY A 192 6.01 16.77 -10.94
C GLY A 192 4.95 16.29 -9.93
N ILE A 193 5.21 15.17 -9.24
CA ILE A 193 4.28 14.60 -8.25
C ILE A 193 4.12 15.53 -7.03
N LYS A 194 5.22 16.09 -6.51
CA LYS A 194 5.22 16.96 -5.33
C LYS A 194 4.52 18.30 -5.58
N GLN A 195 4.66 18.88 -6.76
CA GLN A 195 4.03 20.17 -7.07
C GLN A 195 2.51 20.11 -7.15
N ALA A 196 1.97 18.96 -7.57
CA ALA A 196 0.53 18.73 -7.52
C ALA A 196 -0.02 18.81 -6.08
N LYS A 197 0.79 18.50 -5.06
CA LYS A 197 0.40 18.63 -3.64
C LYS A 197 0.31 20.10 -3.20
N VAL A 198 1.20 20.97 -3.70
CA VAL A 198 1.27 22.38 -3.31
C VAL A 198 0.21 23.24 -4.01
N ALA A 199 -0.11 22.94 -5.27
CA ALA A 199 -1.09 23.73 -6.04
C ALA A 199 -2.55 23.45 -5.65
N ASN A 200 -2.85 22.27 -5.10
CA ASN A 200 -4.22 21.82 -4.80
C ASN A 200 -4.75 22.24 -3.42
N SER A 201 -4.03 23.07 -2.67
CA SER A 201 -4.58 23.76 -1.49
C SER A 201 -5.70 24.75 -1.84
N ASN A 202 -5.96 25.01 -3.13
CA ASN A 202 -6.82 26.11 -3.58
C ASN A 202 -8.03 25.69 -4.46
N GLY A 203 -8.50 24.43 -4.46
CA GLY A 203 -9.88 24.18 -4.93
C GLY A 203 -10.30 22.80 -5.46
N GLU A 204 -9.39 21.86 -5.80
CA GLU A 204 -9.81 20.56 -6.38
C GLU A 204 -9.66 19.35 -5.44
N ALA A 205 -8.89 19.47 -4.34
CA ALA A 205 -8.82 18.41 -3.33
C ALA A 205 -10.14 18.22 -2.56
N GLU A 206 -11.08 19.16 -2.68
CA GLU A 206 -12.40 19.12 -2.05
C GLU A 206 -13.35 18.07 -2.67
N TYR A 207 -13.05 17.53 -3.85
CA TYR A 207 -13.94 16.61 -4.59
C TYR A 207 -13.51 15.14 -4.63
N GLY A 208 -12.52 14.72 -3.84
CA GLY A 208 -12.14 13.30 -3.75
C GLY A 208 -11.54 12.72 -5.05
N HIS A 209 -10.83 13.54 -5.84
CA HIS A 209 -10.18 13.11 -7.08
C HIS A 209 -8.65 13.31 -7.04
N VAL A 210 -7.90 12.38 -7.65
CA VAL A 210 -6.45 12.50 -7.79
C VAL A 210 -6.14 13.67 -8.73
N PRO A 211 -5.25 14.61 -8.35
CA PRO A 211 -4.84 15.72 -9.21
C PRO A 211 -4.38 15.24 -10.60
N PRO A 212 -4.76 15.89 -11.72
CA PRO A 212 -4.43 15.36 -13.06
C PRO A 212 -2.94 15.13 -13.38
N LEU A 213 -2.03 15.92 -12.80
CA LEU A 213 -0.58 15.73 -12.90
C LEU A 213 -0.12 14.47 -12.14
N GLN A 214 -0.70 14.19 -10.98
CA GLN A 214 -0.48 12.93 -10.26
C GLN A 214 -1.08 11.74 -10.99
N ARG A 215 -2.26 11.90 -11.61
CA ARG A 215 -2.85 10.87 -12.48
C ARG A 215 -1.91 10.54 -13.66
N THR A 216 -1.39 11.56 -14.32
CA THR A 216 -0.42 11.39 -15.41
C THR A 216 0.87 10.73 -14.92
N ALA A 217 1.34 11.07 -13.72
CA ALA A 217 2.46 10.38 -13.09
C ALA A 217 2.18 8.87 -12.95
N LEU A 218 1.02 8.50 -12.39
CA LEU A 218 0.61 7.11 -12.22
C LEU A 218 0.54 6.34 -13.55
N GLU A 219 0.13 6.99 -14.64
CA GLU A 219 0.08 6.40 -15.98
C GLU A 219 1.48 6.11 -16.56
N ILE A 220 2.47 6.97 -16.29
CA ILE A 220 3.83 6.78 -16.80
C ILE A 220 4.69 5.86 -15.92
N LEU A 221 4.43 5.77 -14.62
CA LEU A 221 5.27 5.02 -13.67
C LEU A 221 5.58 3.58 -14.11
N PRO A 222 4.60 2.78 -14.61
CA PRO A 222 4.88 1.44 -15.14
C PRO A 222 5.87 1.42 -16.32
N GLN A 223 5.90 2.49 -17.13
CA GLN A 223 6.79 2.61 -18.29
C GLN A 223 8.24 2.90 -17.87
N LEU A 224 8.44 3.46 -16.68
CA LEU A 224 9.75 3.86 -16.15
C LEU A 224 10.55 2.70 -15.53
N ARG A 225 10.10 1.45 -15.71
CA ARG A 225 10.83 0.27 -15.24
C ARG A 225 12.28 0.27 -15.75
N PRO A 226 13.30 0.07 -14.89
CA PRO A 226 14.69 0.03 -15.33
C PRO A 226 14.95 -1.05 -16.37
N ALA A 227 15.68 -0.68 -17.44
CA ALA A 227 16.23 -1.64 -18.40
C ALA A 227 17.28 -2.57 -17.77
N GLU A 228 17.63 -3.67 -18.44
CA GLU A 228 18.54 -4.70 -17.90
C GLU A 228 19.90 -4.13 -17.45
N HIS A 229 20.49 -3.23 -18.24
CA HIS A 229 21.77 -2.58 -17.89
C HIS A 229 21.65 -1.57 -16.74
N LEU A 230 20.42 -1.19 -16.36
CA LEU A 230 20.08 -0.32 -15.24
C LEU A 230 19.51 -1.11 -14.06
N SER A 231 19.77 -2.41 -13.95
CA SER A 231 19.19 -3.25 -12.90
C SER A 231 19.35 -2.64 -11.50
N ALA A 232 20.50 -2.06 -11.17
CA ALA A 232 20.73 -1.43 -9.86
C ALA A 232 19.75 -0.29 -9.52
N MET A 233 19.09 0.31 -10.52
CA MET A 233 18.15 1.41 -10.34
C MET A 233 16.75 0.98 -9.89
N TRP A 234 16.44 -0.33 -9.89
CA TRP A 234 15.17 -0.85 -9.36
C TRP A 234 14.95 -0.44 -7.90
N SER A 235 15.98 -0.59 -7.07
CA SER A 235 15.94 -0.17 -5.66
C SER A 235 15.68 1.34 -5.52
N SER A 236 16.27 2.16 -6.38
CA SER A 236 16.10 3.62 -6.37
C SER A 236 14.70 4.07 -6.80
N LEU A 237 14.14 3.43 -7.85
CA LEU A 237 12.76 3.68 -8.27
C LEU A 237 11.80 3.32 -7.14
N LEU A 238 11.87 2.08 -6.63
CA LEU A 238 10.96 1.59 -5.60
C LEU A 238 11.06 2.43 -4.31
N ALA A 239 12.28 2.75 -3.86
CA ALA A 239 12.50 3.58 -2.68
C ALA A 239 11.88 4.99 -2.83
N LYS A 240 11.94 5.61 -4.01
CA LYS A 240 11.28 6.90 -4.26
C LYS A 240 9.76 6.79 -4.18
N LEU A 241 9.17 5.71 -4.69
CA LEU A 241 7.71 5.52 -4.62
C LEU A 241 7.22 5.37 -3.18
N LEU A 242 8.01 4.76 -2.29
CA LEU A 242 7.68 4.65 -0.87
C LEU A 242 7.51 6.00 -0.17
N LEU A 243 8.16 7.07 -0.65
CA LEU A 243 8.05 8.42 -0.09
C LEU A 243 6.65 9.04 -0.25
N TYR A 244 5.79 8.45 -1.07
CA TYR A 244 4.41 8.92 -1.27
C TYR A 244 3.37 8.11 -0.49
N LEU A 245 3.80 7.06 0.22
CA LEU A 245 2.96 6.29 1.13
C LEU A 245 2.99 6.92 2.54
N PRO A 246 2.04 6.56 3.44
CA PRO A 246 2.04 7.05 4.82
C PRO A 246 3.38 6.82 5.55
N SER A 247 3.91 7.88 6.14
CA SER A 247 5.15 7.88 6.95
C SER A 247 4.85 7.71 8.44
N SER A 248 5.85 7.34 9.24
CA SER A 248 5.74 7.14 10.70
C SER A 248 5.20 8.34 11.48
N ASP A 249 5.43 9.56 10.98
CA ASP A 249 5.18 10.79 11.73
C ASP A 249 3.69 11.15 11.86
N SER A 250 2.77 10.47 11.15
CA SER A 250 1.34 10.77 11.23
C SER A 250 0.56 9.94 12.26
N CYS A 251 1.16 8.92 12.88
CA CYS A 251 0.42 7.92 13.67
C CYS A 251 0.71 7.93 15.18
N MET A 252 1.78 8.62 15.64
CA MET A 252 2.23 8.52 17.04
C MET A 252 1.62 9.54 18.00
N ASP A 253 0.93 10.57 17.52
CA ASP A 253 0.36 11.63 18.39
C ASP A 253 -0.98 11.28 19.05
N LYS A 254 -1.47 10.03 18.97
CA LYS A 254 -2.83 9.67 19.42
C LYS A 254 -2.95 8.33 20.16
N ILE A 255 -1.89 7.87 20.83
CA ILE A 255 -1.92 6.59 21.59
C ILE A 255 -1.72 6.79 23.10
N GLU A 256 -1.46 8.00 23.60
CA GLU A 256 -1.19 8.18 25.05
C GLU A 256 -2.42 8.49 25.94
N ASP A 257 -3.60 8.81 25.39
CA ASP A 257 -4.74 9.26 26.20
C ASP A 257 -5.89 8.23 26.31
N GLU A 258 -5.62 6.99 26.72
CA GLU A 258 -6.72 6.08 27.12
C GLU A 258 -6.39 5.05 28.21
N ASN A 259 -5.29 5.22 28.98
CA ASN A 259 -4.89 4.20 29.95
C ASN A 259 -4.44 4.68 31.34
N ASP A 260 -4.95 5.82 31.82
CA ASP A 260 -4.79 6.23 33.21
C ASP A 260 -6.14 6.40 33.90
N GLN A 261 -6.78 5.27 34.20
CA GLN A 261 -7.84 5.26 35.21
C GLN A 261 -7.87 3.92 35.94
N GLU A 262 -6.92 3.70 36.85
CA GLU A 262 -7.21 3.04 38.11
C GLU A 262 -6.06 3.13 39.12
N THR A 263 -6.45 3.25 40.39
CA THR A 263 -5.66 3.18 41.63
C THR A 263 -4.78 4.39 42.02
N ARG A 264 -5.32 5.21 42.94
CA ARG A 264 -4.83 5.30 44.32
C ARG A 264 -5.88 5.93 45.25
N ILE A 265 -6.18 5.21 46.31
CA ILE A 265 -7.03 5.56 47.45
C ILE A 265 -6.12 6.01 48.61
N ASN A 266 -6.60 6.98 49.40
CA ASN A 266 -6.18 7.42 50.75
C ASN A 266 -4.91 8.30 50.82
N ASP A 267 -4.80 9.39 51.60
CA ASP A 267 -5.44 9.78 52.88
C ASP A 267 -5.66 11.32 53.01
N ASP A 268 -6.50 11.66 53.98
CA ASP A 268 -6.96 12.96 54.50
C ASP A 268 -5.90 14.05 54.78
N ALA A 269 -6.29 15.33 54.61
CA ALA A 269 -6.22 16.39 55.66
C ALA A 269 -6.56 17.81 55.14
N GLU A 270 -7.71 18.30 55.60
CA GLU A 270 -8.09 19.67 56.05
C GLU A 270 -7.37 20.97 55.59
N VAL A 271 -8.20 21.87 55.06
CA VAL A 271 -8.50 23.26 55.51
C VAL A 271 -7.44 24.39 55.33
N SER A 272 -7.73 25.22 54.32
CA SER A 272 -7.96 26.69 54.38
C SER A 272 -6.85 27.70 54.72
N ASN A 273 -6.57 28.59 53.76
CA ASN A 273 -6.83 30.06 53.78
C ASN A 273 -5.75 30.86 53.03
N GLY A 274 -6.18 31.85 52.23
CA GLY A 274 -5.29 32.92 51.73
C GLY A 274 -5.87 33.66 50.52
N VAL A 275 -6.50 34.80 50.78
CA VAL A 275 -7.28 35.67 49.87
C VAL A 275 -6.40 36.68 49.10
N ALA A 276 -6.99 37.25 48.03
CA ALA A 276 -6.76 38.54 47.33
C ALA A 276 -5.93 38.49 46.03
N SER A 277 -6.29 39.07 44.87
CA SER A 277 -7.39 39.98 44.49
C SER A 277 -7.60 39.99 42.95
N GLU A 278 -8.87 40.23 42.57
CA GLU A 278 -9.44 40.96 41.42
C GLU A 278 -8.68 41.11 40.07
N SER A 279 -9.32 40.69 38.97
CA SER A 279 -9.92 41.64 38.01
C SER A 279 -10.78 40.98 36.91
N GLN A 280 -12.02 41.48 36.84
CA GLN A 280 -12.89 41.74 35.67
C GLN A 280 -13.08 40.70 34.55
N ARG A 281 -14.31 40.15 34.54
CA ARG A 281 -15.03 39.63 33.37
C ARG A 281 -15.12 40.67 32.26
N VAL A 282 -14.68 40.30 31.06
CA VAL A 282 -15.15 40.87 29.79
C VAL A 282 -15.81 39.74 29.00
N GLU A 283 -17.06 39.96 28.62
CA GLU A 283 -17.89 39.05 27.81
C GLU A 283 -17.26 38.84 26.42
N ALA A 284 -17.05 37.57 26.05
CA ALA A 284 -16.61 37.20 24.72
C ALA A 284 -17.82 36.72 23.89
N SER A 285 -18.02 37.38 22.75
CA SER A 285 -18.92 37.00 21.66
C SER A 285 -18.63 35.61 21.08
N PRO A 286 -19.59 34.94 20.42
CA PRO A 286 -19.43 33.57 19.95
C PRO A 286 -18.47 33.52 18.77
N LYS A 287 -17.35 32.81 18.93
CA LYS A 287 -16.45 32.46 17.83
C LYS A 287 -17.03 31.27 17.04
N SER A 288 -16.97 31.43 15.73
CA SER A 288 -17.28 30.52 14.63
C SER A 288 -16.64 29.12 14.75
N PRO A 289 -17.22 28.09 14.09
CA PRO A 289 -16.69 26.73 14.13
C PRO A 289 -15.32 26.66 13.46
N GLU A 290 -14.36 26.04 14.15
CA GLU A 290 -13.01 25.80 13.66
C GLU A 290 -13.01 24.83 12.46
N SER A 291 -12.14 25.16 11.52
CA SER A 291 -11.91 24.49 10.24
C SER A 291 -11.52 23.02 10.39
N THR A 292 -12.20 22.19 9.62
CA THR A 292 -12.03 20.75 9.51
C THR A 292 -10.65 20.35 8.97
N THR A 293 -10.16 19.20 9.44
CA THR A 293 -8.94 18.48 9.08
C THR A 293 -8.92 17.96 7.64
N VAL A 294 -8.54 18.79 6.66
CA VAL A 294 -8.49 18.41 5.22
C VAL A 294 -7.11 17.93 4.66
N PRO A 295 -5.91 18.15 5.25
CA PRO A 295 -4.65 17.78 4.57
C PRO A 295 -4.39 16.26 4.45
N SER A 296 -4.98 15.45 5.32
CA SER A 296 -4.74 13.99 5.41
C SER A 296 -5.38 13.21 4.25
N ILE A 297 -6.58 13.60 3.84
CA ILE A 297 -7.43 12.83 2.91
C ILE A 297 -6.85 12.82 1.48
N SER A 298 -6.25 13.93 1.04
CA SER A 298 -5.67 14.07 -0.31
C SER A 298 -4.45 13.16 -0.54
N ASN A 299 -3.63 12.92 0.50
CA ASN A 299 -2.46 12.05 0.39
C ASN A 299 -2.85 10.57 0.23
N HIS A 300 -3.96 10.15 0.84
CA HIS A 300 -4.41 8.76 0.75
C HIS A 300 -4.90 8.40 -0.66
N LEU A 301 -5.58 9.31 -1.36
CA LEU A 301 -6.13 9.02 -2.68
C LEU A 301 -5.05 8.76 -3.76
N PHE A 302 -3.92 9.47 -3.68
CA PHE A 302 -2.76 9.16 -4.53
C PHE A 302 -2.13 7.82 -4.14
N ALA A 303 -1.93 7.59 -2.83
CA ALA A 303 -1.39 6.34 -2.32
C ALA A 303 -2.24 5.12 -2.74
N GLU A 304 -3.57 5.25 -2.73
CA GLU A 304 -4.51 4.22 -3.19
C GLU A 304 -4.20 3.77 -4.61
N LYS A 305 -3.96 4.70 -5.53
CA LYS A 305 -3.63 4.36 -6.92
C LYS A 305 -2.17 3.93 -7.09
N LEU A 306 -1.28 4.38 -6.21
CA LEU A 306 0.13 4.03 -6.25
C LEU A 306 0.41 2.60 -5.76
N VAL A 307 -0.29 2.13 -4.72
CA VAL A 307 -0.03 0.80 -4.12
C VAL A 307 -0.10 -0.34 -5.15
N PRO A 308 -1.13 -0.45 -6.01
CA PRO A 308 -1.15 -1.47 -7.07
C PRO A 308 0.02 -1.36 -8.05
N VAL A 309 0.37 -0.13 -8.47
CA VAL A 309 1.49 0.12 -9.39
C VAL A 309 2.83 -0.28 -8.74
N LEU A 310 3.01 0.04 -7.46
CA LEU A 310 4.20 -0.34 -6.69
C LEU A 310 4.34 -1.86 -6.60
N VAL A 311 3.25 -2.57 -6.30
CA VAL A 311 3.24 -4.04 -6.20
C VAL A 311 3.57 -4.66 -7.56
N ASP A 312 2.96 -4.19 -8.65
CA ASP A 312 3.21 -4.71 -10.00
C ASP A 312 4.65 -4.47 -10.46
N LEU A 313 5.24 -3.32 -10.13
CA LEU A 313 6.66 -3.02 -10.38
C LEU A 313 7.58 -3.93 -9.57
N LEU A 314 7.28 -4.13 -8.27
CA LEU A 314 8.08 -5.00 -7.41
C LEU A 314 8.09 -6.45 -7.88
N LEU A 315 6.96 -6.98 -8.34
CA LEU A 315 6.85 -8.35 -8.85
C LEU A 315 7.63 -8.57 -10.16
N GLN A 316 7.86 -7.51 -10.93
CA GLN A 316 8.70 -7.52 -12.14
C GLN A 316 10.19 -7.31 -11.86
N ALA A 317 10.56 -6.84 -10.66
CA ALA A 317 11.94 -6.52 -10.33
C ALA A 317 12.83 -7.80 -10.26
N PRO A 318 14.10 -7.72 -10.71
CA PRO A 318 15.06 -8.81 -10.55
C PRO A 318 15.22 -9.22 -9.07
N PRO A 319 15.36 -10.52 -8.74
CA PRO A 319 15.44 -10.99 -7.36
C PRO A 319 16.48 -10.25 -6.51
N ALA A 320 17.68 -10.04 -7.07
CA ALA A 320 18.79 -9.38 -6.36
C ALA A 320 18.45 -7.95 -5.87
N GLU A 321 17.60 -7.22 -6.61
CA GLU A 321 17.18 -5.87 -6.25
C GLU A 321 15.88 -5.86 -5.44
N LYS A 322 14.93 -6.75 -5.82
CA LYS A 322 13.68 -6.98 -5.09
C LYS A 322 13.96 -7.20 -3.61
N TYR A 323 14.86 -8.12 -3.26
CA TYR A 323 15.11 -8.49 -1.87
C TYR A 323 15.88 -7.45 -1.05
N LYS A 324 16.52 -6.46 -1.68
CA LYS A 324 17.17 -5.34 -0.97
C LYS A 324 16.14 -4.39 -0.35
N ILE A 325 15.04 -4.14 -1.06
CA ILE A 325 14.03 -3.14 -0.69
C ILE A 325 12.73 -3.76 -0.17
N LEU A 326 12.54 -5.07 -0.34
CA LEU A 326 11.33 -5.78 0.08
C LEU A 326 10.94 -5.55 1.56
N PRO A 327 11.86 -5.56 2.55
CA PRO A 327 11.48 -5.24 3.93
C PRO A 327 10.84 -3.86 4.08
N ASP A 328 11.41 -2.85 3.42
CA ASP A 328 10.92 -1.47 3.50
C ASP A 328 9.55 -1.34 2.81
N ILE A 329 9.32 -2.07 1.72
CA ILE A 329 8.01 -2.12 1.06
C ILE A 329 6.97 -2.80 1.94
N ILE A 330 7.29 -3.95 2.53
CA ILE A 330 6.40 -4.67 3.45
C ILE A 330 6.03 -3.73 4.60
N GLN A 331 7.01 -3.11 5.24
CA GLN A 331 6.79 -2.14 6.30
C GLN A 331 5.86 -0.98 5.88
N SER A 332 6.09 -0.39 4.70
CA SER A 332 5.24 0.68 4.17
C SER A 332 3.81 0.21 3.88
N LEU A 333 3.61 -1.02 3.38
CA LEU A 333 2.28 -1.60 3.23
C LEU A 333 1.60 -1.81 4.58
N GLY A 334 2.34 -2.25 5.61
CA GLY A 334 1.86 -2.33 6.98
C GLY A 334 1.30 -0.99 7.49
N ARG A 335 2.01 0.11 7.23
CA ARG A 335 1.52 1.47 7.56
C ARG A 335 0.26 1.84 6.79
N CYS A 336 0.17 1.47 5.51
CA CYS A 336 -1.05 1.66 4.72
C CYS A 336 -2.22 0.83 5.26
N MET A 337 -1.97 -0.40 5.75
CA MET A 337 -3.00 -1.25 6.34
C MET A 337 -3.56 -0.64 7.63
N ILE A 338 -2.71 0.01 8.44
CA ILE A 338 -3.10 0.64 9.70
C ILE A 338 -4.02 1.86 9.50
N THR A 339 -4.05 2.48 8.31
CA THR A 339 -4.95 3.61 8.04
C THR A 339 -6.43 3.24 8.17
N ARG A 340 -6.76 1.95 8.24
CA ARG A 340 -8.08 1.46 8.59
C ARG A 340 -8.60 2.04 9.92
N ARG A 341 -7.72 2.33 10.87
CA ARG A 341 -8.09 2.93 12.16
C ARG A 341 -8.76 4.29 11.97
N ASP A 342 -8.10 5.17 11.21
CA ASP A 342 -8.52 6.56 11.05
C ASP A 342 -9.50 6.74 9.88
N ASN A 343 -9.46 5.84 8.90
CA ASN A 343 -10.31 5.88 7.71
C ASN A 343 -10.77 4.45 7.31
N PRO A 344 -11.71 3.85 8.07
CA PRO A 344 -12.17 2.49 7.83
C PRO A 344 -12.85 2.32 6.46
N ASP A 345 -13.54 3.36 5.99
CA ASP A 345 -14.22 3.35 4.68
C ASP A 345 -13.24 3.57 3.50
N GLY A 346 -12.02 4.05 3.74
CA GLY A 346 -11.01 4.29 2.71
C GLY A 346 -10.52 3.02 2.01
N SER A 347 -10.14 3.12 0.74
CA SER A 347 -9.70 1.94 -0.02
C SER A 347 -8.21 1.62 0.15
N LEU A 348 -7.42 2.56 0.70
CA LEU A 348 -5.97 2.41 0.88
C LEU A 348 -5.57 1.15 1.64
N TRP A 349 -6.20 0.91 2.79
CA TRP A 349 -5.87 -0.24 3.62
C TRP A 349 -6.23 -1.55 2.92
N ARG A 350 -7.35 -1.60 2.19
CA ARG A 350 -7.79 -2.78 1.41
C ARG A 350 -6.79 -3.13 0.33
N LEU A 351 -6.40 -2.12 -0.46
CA LEU A 351 -5.40 -2.26 -1.53
C LEU A 351 -4.03 -2.65 -0.98
N ALA A 352 -3.68 -2.18 0.23
CA ALA A 352 -2.46 -2.57 0.90
C ALA A 352 -2.48 -4.03 1.38
N VAL A 353 -3.60 -4.52 1.94
CA VAL A 353 -3.78 -5.94 2.29
C VAL A 353 -3.66 -6.81 1.04
N GLU A 354 -4.35 -6.46 -0.05
CA GLU A 354 -4.27 -7.18 -1.32
C GLU A 354 -2.84 -7.20 -1.88
N GLY A 355 -2.17 -6.05 -1.86
CA GLY A 355 -0.78 -5.92 -2.28
C GLY A 355 0.17 -6.79 -1.44
N PHE A 356 0.00 -6.77 -0.11
CA PHE A 356 0.78 -7.59 0.82
C PHE A 356 0.57 -9.09 0.56
N ILE A 357 -0.68 -9.54 0.39
CA ILE A 357 -1.01 -10.94 0.07
C ILE A 357 -0.34 -11.36 -1.24
N ARG A 358 -0.43 -10.54 -2.29
CA ARG A 358 0.20 -10.83 -3.60
C ARG A 358 1.72 -10.99 -3.48
N ILE A 359 2.37 -10.11 -2.72
CA ILE A 359 3.82 -10.15 -2.51
C ILE A 359 4.23 -11.40 -1.73
N LEU A 360 3.50 -11.72 -0.65
CA LEU A 360 3.76 -12.92 0.16
C LEU A 360 3.59 -14.21 -0.65
N LEU A 361 2.51 -14.32 -1.43
CA LEU A 361 2.26 -15.50 -2.25
C LEU A 361 3.33 -15.69 -3.32
N ASP A 362 3.82 -14.61 -3.96
CA ASP A 362 4.94 -14.68 -4.91
C ASP A 362 6.24 -15.13 -4.21
N ASP A 363 6.51 -14.65 -3.00
CA ASP A 363 7.71 -15.03 -2.24
C ASP A 363 7.68 -16.50 -1.81
N VAL A 364 6.55 -16.96 -1.23
CA VAL A 364 6.38 -18.35 -0.79
C VAL A 364 6.39 -19.32 -1.97
N LYS A 365 5.74 -18.98 -3.09
CA LYS A 365 5.72 -19.82 -4.30
C LYS A 365 7.12 -20.00 -4.89
N LYS A 366 7.96 -18.96 -4.88
CA LYS A 366 9.34 -19.05 -5.39
C LYS A 366 10.21 -19.97 -4.54
N LEU A 367 9.96 -20.04 -3.23
CA LEU A 367 10.64 -20.98 -2.33
C LEU A 367 10.26 -22.43 -2.61
N THR A 368 9.00 -22.71 -2.96
CA THR A 368 8.54 -24.07 -3.27
C THR A 368 8.93 -24.54 -4.67
N GLU A 369 9.07 -23.63 -5.65
CA GLU A 369 9.36 -23.97 -7.05
C GLU A 369 10.85 -23.95 -7.43
N LYS A 370 11.72 -23.20 -6.72
CA LYS A 370 13.15 -23.08 -7.05
C LYS A 370 14.09 -23.52 -5.91
N ALA A 371 14.48 -24.80 -5.92
CA ALA A 371 15.73 -25.26 -5.31
C ALA A 371 16.95 -25.03 -6.25
N GLY A 372 17.01 -23.86 -6.91
CA GLY A 372 18.07 -23.51 -7.85
C GLY A 372 19.04 -22.46 -7.28
N PRO A 373 20.31 -22.42 -7.73
CA PRO A 373 21.39 -21.63 -7.12
C PRO A 373 21.29 -20.09 -7.29
N GLU A 374 20.16 -19.56 -7.76
CA GLU A 374 19.97 -18.11 -8.06
C GLU A 374 19.48 -17.28 -6.86
N LEU A 375 19.05 -17.89 -5.75
CA LEU A 375 18.55 -17.18 -4.57
C LEU A 375 19.69 -16.93 -3.55
N THR A 376 20.70 -16.16 -3.91
CA THR A 376 21.68 -15.64 -2.93
C THR A 376 21.07 -14.48 -2.14
N ILE A 377 19.97 -14.74 -1.43
CA ILE A 377 19.47 -13.80 -0.41
C ILE A 377 20.29 -14.05 0.84
N THR A 378 20.86 -12.98 1.40
CA THR A 378 21.64 -13.12 2.64
C THR A 378 20.70 -13.50 3.79
N ARG A 379 21.13 -14.42 4.66
CA ARG A 379 20.37 -14.82 5.86
C ARG A 379 19.87 -13.62 6.70
N PRO A 380 20.64 -12.53 6.88
CA PRO A 380 20.15 -11.32 7.55
C PRO A 380 19.00 -10.62 6.81
N ALA A 381 19.03 -10.56 5.48
CA ALA A 381 17.96 -9.94 4.70
C ALA A 381 16.66 -10.76 4.79
N ARG A 382 16.72 -12.09 4.71
CA ARG A 382 15.55 -12.97 4.94
C ARG A 382 14.97 -12.80 6.35
N MET A 383 15.83 -12.76 7.36
CA MET A 383 15.41 -12.50 8.74
C MET A 383 14.65 -11.18 8.87
N ARG A 384 15.13 -10.11 8.23
CA ARG A 384 14.43 -8.80 8.24
C ARG A 384 13.06 -8.90 7.57
N ILE A 385 12.95 -9.56 6.42
CA ILE A 385 11.66 -9.77 5.73
C ILE A 385 10.67 -10.46 6.67
N TRP A 386 11.05 -11.58 7.27
CA TRP A 386 10.18 -12.35 8.16
C TRP A 386 9.76 -11.58 9.42
N LYS A 387 10.62 -10.71 9.95
CA LYS A 387 10.26 -9.80 11.05
C LYS A 387 9.15 -8.82 10.64
N GLU A 388 9.30 -8.13 9.52
CA GLU A 388 8.28 -7.19 9.04
C GLU A 388 6.96 -7.91 8.71
N VAL A 389 7.03 -9.13 8.16
CA VAL A 389 5.82 -9.97 7.91
C VAL A 389 5.12 -10.30 9.23
N ALA A 390 5.86 -10.73 10.25
CA ALA A 390 5.30 -11.03 11.55
C ALA A 390 4.69 -9.79 12.21
N ASP A 391 5.37 -8.64 12.13
CA ASP A 391 4.89 -7.38 12.68
C ASP A 391 3.57 -6.95 12.03
N ILE A 392 3.42 -7.12 10.71
CA ILE A 392 2.15 -6.83 10.03
C ILE A 392 1.01 -7.74 10.47
N PHE A 393 1.24 -9.05 10.53
CA PHE A 393 0.21 -9.97 11.01
C PHE A 393 -0.17 -9.67 12.46
N GLU A 394 0.82 -9.42 13.33
CA GLU A 394 0.60 -9.09 14.73
C GLU A 394 -0.23 -7.81 14.87
N ILE A 395 0.22 -6.71 14.27
CA ILE A 395 -0.45 -5.41 14.36
C ILE A 395 -1.82 -5.47 13.71
N PHE A 396 -1.94 -6.02 12.51
CA PHE A 396 -3.18 -5.93 11.74
C PHE A 396 -4.26 -6.91 12.20
N LEU A 397 -3.89 -8.17 12.46
CA LEU A 397 -4.86 -9.16 12.92
C LEU A 397 -5.33 -8.82 14.34
N ILE A 398 -4.43 -8.53 15.27
CA ILE A 398 -4.79 -8.26 16.68
C ILE A 398 -5.46 -6.89 16.81
N GLY A 399 -4.91 -5.88 16.13
CA GLY A 399 -5.32 -4.48 16.27
C GLY A 399 -6.63 -4.14 15.57
N TYR A 400 -6.93 -4.74 14.40
CA TYR A 400 -8.01 -4.24 13.55
C TYR A 400 -8.98 -5.30 13.01
N CYS A 401 -8.49 -6.49 12.61
CA CYS A 401 -9.38 -7.52 12.06
C CYS A 401 -10.38 -8.00 13.12
N GLY A 402 -11.58 -8.41 12.71
CA GLY A 402 -12.61 -8.95 13.61
C GLY A 402 -12.97 -8.04 14.78
N ARG A 403 -12.94 -6.72 14.57
CA ARG A 403 -13.37 -5.69 15.52
C ARG A 403 -14.52 -4.86 14.94
N ALA A 404 -15.31 -4.26 15.82
CA ALA A 404 -16.44 -3.39 15.48
C ALA A 404 -15.96 -1.95 15.23
N LEU A 405 -15.09 -1.75 14.23
CA LEU A 405 -14.52 -0.42 13.94
C LEU A 405 -15.49 0.50 13.17
N SER A 406 -16.54 -0.03 12.55
CA SER A 406 -17.56 0.71 11.82
C SER A 406 -18.98 0.26 12.20
N VAL A 407 -19.96 1.16 12.03
CA VAL A 407 -21.39 0.90 12.30
C VAL A 407 -21.98 -0.09 11.28
N THR A 408 -21.43 -0.12 10.07
CA THR A 408 -21.76 -1.09 9.02
C THR A 408 -20.50 -1.80 8.58
N VAL A 409 -20.42 -3.11 8.82
CA VAL A 409 -19.32 -3.94 8.33
C VAL A 409 -19.63 -4.35 6.89
N ASP A 410 -18.74 -4.01 5.96
CA ASP A 410 -18.85 -4.48 4.59
C ASP A 410 -18.44 -5.95 4.53
N SER A 411 -19.29 -6.79 3.92
CA SER A 411 -18.99 -8.20 3.66
C SER A 411 -17.67 -8.42 2.90
N ALA A 412 -17.28 -7.45 2.07
CA ALA A 412 -16.00 -7.47 1.37
C ALA A 412 -14.82 -7.39 2.34
N ASP A 413 -14.94 -6.58 3.41
CA ASP A 413 -13.90 -6.41 4.41
C ASP A 413 -13.70 -7.69 5.21
N GLU A 414 -14.80 -8.32 5.64
CA GLU A 414 -14.73 -9.63 6.30
C GLU A 414 -14.05 -10.67 5.41
N SER A 415 -14.41 -10.72 4.13
CA SER A 415 -13.80 -11.67 3.20
C SER A 415 -12.29 -11.45 3.03
N LEU A 416 -11.85 -10.19 3.06
CA LEU A 416 -10.44 -9.81 2.94
C LEU A 416 -9.65 -10.18 4.21
N GLU A 417 -10.25 -9.98 5.39
CA GLU A 417 -9.68 -10.43 6.68
C GLU A 417 -9.55 -11.95 6.74
N MET A 418 -10.60 -12.68 6.34
CA MET A 418 -10.60 -14.14 6.33
C MET A 418 -9.56 -14.67 5.32
N ASN A 419 -9.43 -14.04 4.16
CA ASN A 419 -8.39 -14.40 3.20
C ASN A 419 -6.99 -14.18 3.80
N LEU A 420 -6.75 -13.06 4.49
CA LEU A 420 -5.46 -12.83 5.16
C LEU A 420 -5.14 -13.91 6.21
N LEU A 421 -6.15 -14.35 6.95
CA LEU A 421 -6.06 -15.44 7.92
C LEU A 421 -5.80 -16.80 7.26
N ASP A 422 -6.45 -17.09 6.12
CA ASP A 422 -6.22 -18.28 5.32
C ASP A 422 -4.79 -18.33 4.77
N ILE A 423 -4.25 -17.18 4.33
CA ILE A 423 -2.86 -17.08 3.89
C ILE A 423 -1.91 -17.40 5.04
N LEU A 424 -2.11 -16.82 6.22
CA LEU A 424 -1.28 -17.10 7.40
C LEU A 424 -1.33 -18.58 7.78
N GLY A 425 -2.53 -19.14 7.97
CA GLY A 425 -2.71 -20.51 8.43
C GLY A 425 -2.32 -21.55 7.37
N ASP A 426 -2.86 -21.43 6.16
CA ASP A 426 -2.78 -22.50 5.16
C ASP A 426 -1.64 -22.34 4.16
N LYS A 427 -1.19 -21.12 3.87
CA LYS A 427 -0.11 -20.87 2.89
C LYS A 427 1.25 -20.62 3.53
N ILE A 428 1.29 -20.07 4.74
CA ILE A 428 2.55 -19.80 5.45
C ILE A 428 2.84 -20.91 6.46
N LEU A 429 2.00 -21.08 7.49
CA LEU A 429 2.31 -21.96 8.62
C LEU A 429 2.21 -23.46 8.28
N LYS A 430 1.38 -23.86 7.31
CA LYS A 430 1.29 -25.25 6.84
C LYS A 430 2.29 -25.63 5.75
N SER A 431 2.91 -24.66 5.09
CA SER A 431 3.83 -24.93 3.98
C SER A 431 5.27 -25.06 4.47
N GLN A 432 6.16 -25.56 3.60
CA GLN A 432 7.59 -25.51 3.87
C GLN A 432 8.07 -24.07 3.70
N THR A 433 8.67 -23.50 4.75
CA THR A 433 9.16 -22.12 4.77
C THR A 433 10.58 -22.05 5.31
N ASP A 434 11.28 -20.96 4.99
CA ASP A 434 12.59 -20.61 5.55
C ASP A 434 12.48 -19.71 6.79
N ALA A 435 11.29 -19.62 7.39
CA ALA A 435 11.01 -18.78 8.54
C ALA A 435 11.75 -19.30 9.80
N PRO A 436 12.44 -18.43 10.54
CA PRO A 436 13.03 -18.78 11.84
C PRO A 436 12.00 -19.25 12.86
N LEU A 437 12.41 -20.12 13.78
CA LEU A 437 11.54 -20.65 14.85
C LEU A 437 10.88 -19.57 15.71
N ASP A 438 11.61 -18.51 16.06
CA ASP A 438 11.09 -17.38 16.84
C ASP A 438 9.99 -16.63 16.07
N ILE A 439 10.10 -16.54 14.74
CA ILE A 439 9.07 -15.93 13.89
C ILE A 439 7.83 -16.84 13.80
N LEU A 440 8.01 -18.15 13.63
CA LEU A 440 6.90 -19.11 13.64
C LEU A 440 6.14 -19.05 14.95
N GLU A 441 6.83 -18.98 16.08
CA GLU A 441 6.22 -18.84 17.41
C GLU A 441 5.42 -17.53 17.54
N ARG A 442 5.95 -16.40 17.06
CA ARG A 442 5.23 -15.11 17.05
C ARG A 442 3.96 -15.16 16.20
N LEU A 443 4.03 -15.77 15.01
CA LEU A 443 2.88 -15.91 14.11
C LEU A 443 1.78 -16.80 14.71
N ILE A 444 2.15 -17.93 15.32
CA ILE A 444 1.18 -18.83 15.98
C ILE A 444 0.59 -18.16 17.23
N THR A 445 1.40 -17.44 18.01
CA THR A 445 0.92 -16.67 19.17
C THR A 445 -0.05 -15.57 18.75
N THR A 446 0.16 -14.95 17.58
CA THR A 446 -0.77 -13.98 16.99
C THR A 446 -2.12 -14.62 16.69
N LEU A 447 -2.14 -15.83 16.12
CA LEU A 447 -3.39 -16.59 15.91
C LEU A 447 -4.09 -16.90 17.24
N ASP A 448 -3.37 -17.35 18.26
CA ASP A 448 -3.93 -17.62 19.60
C ASP A 448 -4.54 -16.38 20.26
N ARG A 449 -3.86 -15.23 20.17
CA ARG A 449 -4.40 -13.96 20.66
C ARG A 449 -5.67 -13.52 19.93
N CYS A 450 -5.77 -13.83 18.64
CA CYS A 450 -7.00 -13.55 17.88
C CYS A 450 -8.12 -14.54 18.24
N ALA A 451 -7.78 -15.81 18.45
CA ALA A 451 -8.70 -16.86 18.89
C ALA A 451 -9.23 -16.64 20.32
N SER A 452 -8.51 -15.91 21.16
CA SER A 452 -8.88 -15.70 22.55
C SER A 452 -9.99 -14.66 22.78
N ARG A 453 -10.42 -13.92 21.75
CA ARG A 453 -11.23 -12.72 21.95
C ARG A 453 -12.55 -13.00 22.63
N THR A 454 -13.28 -14.00 22.16
CA THR A 454 -14.56 -14.38 22.77
C THR A 454 -14.32 -14.83 24.21
N CYS A 455 -13.45 -15.81 24.45
CA CYS A 455 -13.15 -16.32 25.79
C CYS A 455 -12.62 -15.28 26.80
N SER A 456 -11.92 -14.24 26.35
CA SER A 456 -11.32 -13.21 27.21
C SER A 456 -12.27 -12.09 27.63
N LEU A 457 -13.39 -11.89 26.91
CA LEU A 457 -14.32 -10.81 27.21
C LEU A 457 -15.19 -11.12 28.45
N PRO A 458 -15.57 -10.12 29.26
CA PRO A 458 -16.62 -10.25 30.27
C PRO A 458 -17.99 -10.58 29.67
N LEU A 459 -18.93 -11.03 30.51
CA LEU A 459 -20.27 -11.45 30.08
C LEU A 459 -21.04 -10.30 29.40
N GLU A 460 -20.99 -9.11 30.00
CA GLU A 460 -21.70 -7.91 29.55
C GLU A 460 -21.20 -7.46 28.18
N THR A 461 -19.90 -7.63 27.91
CA THR A 461 -19.29 -7.22 26.64
C THR A 461 -19.47 -8.27 25.56
N VAL A 462 -19.38 -9.56 25.90
CA VAL A 462 -19.51 -10.64 24.90
C VAL A 462 -20.93 -10.76 24.36
N GLU A 463 -21.94 -10.37 25.15
CA GLU A 463 -23.34 -10.34 24.70
C GLU A 463 -23.57 -9.29 23.61
N LEU A 464 -22.81 -8.20 23.64
CA LEU A 464 -22.84 -7.13 22.63
C LEU A 464 -21.90 -7.38 21.44
N MET A 465 -21.18 -8.51 21.45
CA MET A 465 -20.19 -8.83 20.42
C MET A 465 -20.86 -9.06 19.06
N PRO A 466 -20.49 -8.31 18.02
CA PRO A 466 -20.99 -8.57 16.68
C PRO A 466 -20.62 -9.97 16.17
N SER A 467 -21.48 -10.56 15.33
CA SER A 467 -21.31 -11.93 14.83
C SER A 467 -20.06 -12.10 13.96
N HIS A 468 -19.62 -11.08 13.23
CA HIS A 468 -18.39 -11.16 12.44
C HIS A 468 -17.14 -11.27 13.32
N CYS A 469 -17.12 -10.59 14.47
CA CYS A 469 -16.04 -10.68 15.44
C CYS A 469 -15.92 -12.11 16.00
N SER A 470 -17.06 -12.73 16.35
CA SER A 470 -17.05 -14.09 16.90
C SER A 470 -16.63 -15.10 15.83
N ARG A 471 -17.14 -14.97 14.60
CA ARG A 471 -16.73 -15.78 13.44
C ARG A 471 -15.22 -15.67 13.17
N PHE A 472 -14.65 -14.47 13.24
CA PHE A 472 -13.21 -14.27 13.08
C PHE A 472 -12.41 -14.98 14.17
N SER A 473 -12.83 -14.85 15.44
CA SER A 473 -12.20 -15.55 16.58
C SER A 473 -12.25 -17.08 16.40
N LEU A 474 -13.41 -17.62 16.02
CA LEU A 474 -13.57 -19.05 15.75
C LEU A 474 -12.72 -19.53 14.58
N THR A 475 -12.59 -18.73 13.53
CA THR A 475 -11.75 -19.09 12.38
C THR A 475 -10.27 -19.11 12.78
N CYS A 476 -9.81 -18.19 13.64
CA CYS A 476 -8.45 -18.23 14.19
C CYS A 476 -8.21 -19.50 14.99
N LEU A 477 -9.18 -19.88 15.83
CA LEU A 477 -9.14 -21.12 16.60
C LEU A 477 -9.12 -22.36 15.68
N GLN A 478 -9.94 -22.35 14.61
CA GLN A 478 -9.93 -23.39 13.59
C GLN A 478 -8.55 -23.54 12.94
N LYS A 479 -7.87 -22.42 12.63
CA LYS A 479 -6.50 -22.47 12.09
C LYS A 479 -5.54 -23.15 13.07
N LEU A 480 -5.63 -22.88 14.38
CA LEU A 480 -4.80 -23.57 15.38
C LEU A 480 -5.06 -25.08 15.42
N PHE A 481 -6.33 -25.52 15.39
CA PHE A 481 -6.68 -26.94 15.26
C PHE A 481 -6.07 -27.55 14.00
N LEU A 482 -6.20 -26.86 12.87
CA LEU A 482 -5.67 -27.29 11.58
C LEU A 482 -4.13 -27.34 11.53
N LEU A 483 -3.42 -26.52 12.31
CA LEU A 483 -1.96 -26.58 12.43
C LEU A 483 -1.50 -27.79 13.25
N CYS A 484 -2.33 -28.25 14.18
CA CYS A 484 -2.09 -29.44 14.98
C CYS A 484 -2.56 -30.74 14.30
N SER A 485 -3.40 -30.64 13.28
CA SER A 485 -4.07 -31.80 12.70
C SER A 485 -3.15 -32.61 11.79
N PHE A 486 -3.27 -33.92 11.95
CA PHE A 486 -2.60 -34.91 11.14
C PHE A 486 -3.63 -35.81 10.44
N SER A 487 -3.45 -36.03 9.14
CA SER A 487 -4.27 -36.98 8.39
C SER A 487 -3.42 -37.79 7.43
N HIS A 488 -3.67 -39.10 7.36
CA HIS A 488 -3.01 -40.01 6.44
C HIS A 488 -3.41 -39.68 5.00
N GLY A 489 -2.51 -39.08 4.22
CA GLY A 489 -2.72 -38.75 2.81
C GLY A 489 -2.66 -37.27 2.44
N THR A 490 -2.61 -36.35 3.41
CA THR A 490 -2.50 -34.89 3.14
C THR A 490 -1.06 -34.40 3.22
N GLY A 491 -0.31 -34.57 2.13
CA GLY A 491 1.04 -34.03 1.95
C GLY A 491 2.11 -34.66 2.85
N GLU A 492 3.37 -34.31 2.59
CA GLU A 492 4.53 -34.79 3.34
C GLU A 492 4.60 -34.12 4.74
N TRP A 493 4.87 -34.89 5.80
CA TRP A 493 5.07 -34.36 7.16
C TRP A 493 6.49 -33.76 7.25
N THR A 494 6.60 -32.47 6.93
CA THR A 494 7.89 -31.76 6.85
C THR A 494 8.41 -31.35 8.24
N SER A 495 9.71 -31.06 8.34
CA SER A 495 10.33 -30.54 9.58
C SER A 495 9.63 -29.26 10.07
N THR A 496 9.38 -28.30 9.16
CA THR A 496 8.66 -27.06 9.47
C THR A 496 7.26 -27.34 10.02
N ARG A 497 6.52 -28.28 9.42
CA ARG A 497 5.18 -28.65 9.90
C ARG A 497 5.23 -29.28 11.28
N CYS A 498 6.23 -30.11 11.57
CA CYS A 498 6.44 -30.68 12.90
C CYS A 498 6.72 -29.58 13.94
N GLU A 499 7.60 -28.63 13.65
CA GLU A 499 7.89 -27.49 14.53
C GLU A 499 6.66 -26.62 14.79
N VAL A 500 5.92 -26.26 13.74
CA VAL A 500 4.67 -25.49 13.84
C VAL A 500 3.64 -26.23 14.67
N SER A 501 3.48 -27.54 14.45
CA SER A 501 2.55 -28.37 15.21
C SER A 501 2.96 -28.49 16.69
N ASN A 502 4.26 -28.57 16.99
CA ASN A 502 4.80 -28.64 18.35
C ASN A 502 4.54 -27.36 19.16
N ILE A 503 4.62 -26.19 18.52
CA ILE A 503 4.29 -24.91 19.14
C ILE A 503 2.77 -24.79 19.29
N SER A 504 2.03 -25.07 18.21
CA SER A 504 0.57 -24.89 18.14
C SER A 504 -0.17 -25.76 19.15
N ILE A 505 0.25 -27.02 19.37
CA ILE A 505 -0.47 -27.93 20.26
C ILE A 505 -0.44 -27.49 21.73
N LYS A 506 0.66 -26.88 22.17
CA LYS A 506 0.78 -26.35 23.55
C LYS A 506 -0.21 -25.22 23.76
N LEU A 507 -0.21 -24.24 22.85
CA LEU A 507 -1.11 -23.09 22.90
C LEU A 507 -2.57 -23.53 22.77
N LEU A 508 -2.87 -24.43 21.83
CA LEU A 508 -4.22 -24.94 21.60
C LEU A 508 -4.82 -25.61 22.83
N VAL A 509 -4.08 -26.50 23.49
CA VAL A 509 -4.59 -27.22 24.68
C VAL A 509 -4.84 -26.26 25.83
N THR A 510 -3.90 -25.34 26.10
CA THR A 510 -4.10 -24.29 27.13
C THR A 510 -5.28 -23.39 26.79
N ARG A 511 -5.47 -23.04 25.52
CA ARG A 511 -6.62 -22.25 25.06
C ARG A 511 -7.93 -22.99 25.26
N CYS A 512 -7.99 -24.27 24.89
CA CYS A 512 -9.17 -25.11 25.09
C CYS A 512 -9.52 -25.21 26.59
N GLU A 513 -8.53 -25.49 27.44
CA GLU A 513 -8.72 -25.55 28.89
C GLU A 513 -9.31 -24.24 29.43
N PHE A 514 -8.77 -23.10 29.00
CA PHE A 514 -9.28 -21.78 29.40
C PHE A 514 -10.71 -21.52 28.92
N ILE A 515 -11.05 -21.86 27.67
CA ILE A 515 -12.41 -21.70 27.12
C ILE A 515 -13.42 -22.52 27.92
N LEU A 516 -13.12 -23.81 28.15
CA LEU A 516 -13.98 -24.72 28.89
C LEU A 516 -14.16 -24.28 30.35
N GLY A 517 -13.07 -23.86 31.01
CA GLY A 517 -13.11 -23.33 32.36
C GLY A 517 -13.91 -22.03 32.45
N ARG A 518 -13.72 -21.10 31.50
CA ARG A 518 -14.46 -19.84 31.44
C ARG A 518 -15.96 -20.07 31.32
N PHE A 519 -16.37 -20.98 30.44
CA PHE A 519 -17.79 -21.33 30.26
C PHE A 519 -18.44 -21.83 31.55
N LEU A 520 -17.74 -22.69 32.30
CA LEU A 520 -18.23 -23.20 33.59
C LEU A 520 -18.33 -22.09 34.64
N MET A 521 -17.31 -21.23 34.74
CA MET A 521 -17.33 -20.10 35.66
C MET A 521 -18.48 -19.15 35.35
N ASP A 522 -18.66 -18.79 34.08
CA ASP A 522 -19.71 -17.87 33.65
C ASP A 522 -21.10 -18.47 33.88
N GLY A 523 -21.28 -19.77 33.60
CA GLY A 523 -22.52 -20.49 33.87
C GLY A 523 -22.87 -20.57 35.35
N SER A 524 -21.88 -20.69 36.24
CA SER A 524 -22.13 -20.67 37.69
C SER A 524 -22.50 -19.27 38.22
N ARG A 525 -21.99 -18.20 37.60
CA ARG A 525 -22.32 -16.80 37.95
C ARG A 525 -23.71 -16.38 37.52
N LEU A 526 -24.14 -16.78 36.32
CA LEU A 526 -25.45 -16.40 35.76
C LEU A 526 -26.63 -17.22 36.30
N GLY A 527 -26.35 -18.38 36.91
CA GLY A 527 -27.39 -19.26 37.45
C GLY A 527 -28.34 -19.75 36.36
N GLU A 528 -29.62 -19.38 36.46
CA GLU A 528 -30.67 -19.79 35.51
C GLU A 528 -30.71 -18.99 34.20
N ASN A 529 -29.98 -17.87 34.11
CA ASN A 529 -29.97 -17.07 32.90
C ASN A 529 -29.14 -17.75 31.79
N PRO A 530 -29.58 -17.68 30.52
CA PRO A 530 -28.83 -18.25 29.40
C PRO A 530 -27.49 -17.54 29.23
N LEU A 531 -26.47 -18.31 28.82
CA LEU A 531 -25.17 -17.74 28.45
C LEU A 531 -25.26 -17.01 27.11
N PRO A 532 -24.45 -15.97 26.89
CA PRO A 532 -24.36 -15.29 25.59
C PRO A 532 -24.08 -16.29 24.46
N ALA A 533 -24.76 -16.12 23.31
CA ALA A 533 -24.68 -17.06 22.18
C ALA A 533 -23.24 -17.32 21.71
N ALA A 534 -22.42 -16.26 21.62
CA ALA A 534 -21.01 -16.38 21.23
C ALA A 534 -20.21 -17.30 22.18
N ARG A 535 -20.53 -17.34 23.47
CA ARG A 535 -19.88 -18.21 24.47
C ARG A 535 -20.26 -19.67 24.26
N VAL A 536 -21.54 -19.93 24.02
CA VAL A 536 -22.07 -21.27 23.78
C VAL A 536 -21.53 -21.82 22.46
N GLU A 537 -21.54 -21.00 21.40
CA GLU A 537 -20.96 -21.33 20.10
C GLU A 537 -19.47 -21.67 20.19
N GLU A 538 -18.68 -20.88 20.92
CA GLU A 538 -17.25 -21.12 21.12
C GLU A 538 -16.96 -22.48 21.76
N VAL A 539 -17.71 -22.85 22.80
CA VAL A 539 -17.52 -24.12 23.50
C VAL A 539 -17.99 -25.30 22.65
N ILE A 540 -19.14 -25.18 21.99
CA ILE A 540 -19.61 -26.21 21.06
C ILE A 540 -18.58 -26.44 19.95
N PHE A 541 -18.04 -25.36 19.39
CA PHE A 541 -17.01 -25.42 18.36
C PHE A 541 -15.74 -26.12 18.85
N VAL A 542 -15.22 -25.74 20.03
CA VAL A 542 -14.05 -26.40 20.65
C VAL A 542 -14.28 -27.89 20.82
N LEU A 543 -15.43 -28.30 21.38
CA LEU A 543 -15.71 -29.71 21.64
C LEU A 543 -15.84 -30.52 20.34
N GLN A 544 -16.39 -29.93 19.28
CA GLN A 544 -16.46 -30.54 17.95
C GLN A 544 -15.07 -30.73 17.35
N GLU A 545 -14.25 -29.68 17.32
CA GLU A 545 -12.90 -29.74 16.76
C GLU A 545 -12.00 -30.68 17.57
N LEU A 546 -12.12 -30.73 18.91
CA LEU A 546 -11.41 -31.68 19.75
C LEU A 546 -11.74 -33.14 19.42
N ALA A 547 -12.99 -33.44 19.04
CA ALA A 547 -13.41 -34.79 18.66
C ALA A 547 -12.81 -35.21 17.31
N LEU A 548 -12.70 -34.25 16.39
CA LEU A 548 -12.12 -34.45 15.05
C LEU A 548 -10.59 -34.46 15.06
N LEU A 549 -9.97 -33.73 15.98
CA LEU A 549 -8.52 -33.57 16.03
C LEU A 549 -7.84 -34.92 16.26
N VAL A 550 -6.85 -35.19 15.43
CA VAL A 550 -5.89 -36.28 15.60
C VAL A 550 -4.51 -35.69 15.43
N VAL A 551 -3.61 -35.96 16.37
CA VAL A 551 -2.27 -35.39 16.41
C VAL A 551 -1.21 -36.40 15.99
N HIS A 552 -0.13 -35.91 15.40
CA HIS A 552 1.01 -36.73 15.01
C HIS A 552 1.81 -37.21 16.25
N SER A 553 2.42 -38.39 16.18
CA SER A 553 3.19 -38.97 17.31
C SER A 553 4.28 -38.04 17.83
N ASP A 554 4.96 -37.32 16.94
CA ASP A 554 6.06 -36.40 17.29
C ASP A 554 5.63 -35.26 18.20
N THR A 555 4.33 -34.92 18.17
CA THR A 555 3.77 -33.79 18.92
C THR A 555 3.33 -34.20 20.33
N VAL A 556 3.18 -35.51 20.59
CA VAL A 556 2.73 -36.05 21.87
C VAL A 556 3.69 -35.69 23.00
N SER A 557 4.99 -35.59 22.72
CA SER A 557 6.00 -35.23 23.72
C SER A 557 5.77 -33.84 24.31
N GLN A 558 5.14 -32.94 23.55
CA GLN A 558 4.86 -31.56 23.93
C GLN A 558 3.65 -31.41 24.87
N LEU A 559 2.82 -32.45 24.99
CA LEU A 559 1.65 -32.45 25.87
C LEU A 559 2.06 -32.65 27.34
N ASN A 560 1.37 -31.96 28.25
CA ASN A 560 1.57 -32.08 29.70
C ASN A 560 0.87 -33.33 30.26
N LEU A 561 1.26 -34.51 29.78
CA LEU A 561 0.77 -35.80 30.27
C LEU A 561 1.69 -36.36 31.36
N HIS A 562 1.08 -37.08 32.31
CA HIS A 562 1.83 -37.83 33.33
C HIS A 562 2.79 -38.83 32.66
N PRO A 563 4.04 -39.00 33.13
CA PRO A 563 5.04 -39.88 32.51
C PRO A 563 4.54 -41.31 32.19
N TYR A 564 3.81 -41.94 33.12
CA TYR A 564 3.19 -43.27 32.91
C TYR A 564 2.25 -43.34 31.70
N LEU A 565 1.49 -42.26 31.43
CA LEU A 565 0.63 -42.21 30.24
C LEU A 565 1.48 -41.99 28.99
N LYS A 566 2.56 -41.20 29.07
CA LYS A 566 3.48 -41.00 27.93
C LYS A 566 4.12 -42.32 27.49
N GLU A 567 4.65 -43.11 28.42
CA GLU A 567 5.32 -44.38 28.12
C GLU A 567 4.38 -45.42 27.49
N GLY A 568 3.17 -45.61 28.04
CA GLY A 568 2.16 -46.52 27.48
C GLY A 568 1.66 -46.12 26.09
N LEU A 569 1.85 -44.86 25.69
CA LEU A 569 1.42 -44.30 24.41
C LEU A 569 2.52 -44.29 23.33
N THR A 570 3.68 -44.92 23.55
CA THR A 570 4.82 -44.94 22.60
C THR A 570 4.82 -46.09 21.57
N GLY A 571 3.81 -46.96 21.56
CA GLY A 571 3.72 -48.08 20.60
C GLY A 571 3.63 -47.64 19.13
N GLU A 572 4.15 -48.49 18.23
CA GLU A 572 4.32 -48.26 16.79
C GLU A 572 3.09 -47.62 16.11
N ASN A 573 3.30 -46.41 15.59
CA ASN A 573 2.54 -45.65 14.58
C ASN A 573 1.01 -45.79 14.53
N GLN A 574 0.33 -44.67 14.79
CA GLN A 574 -0.47 -43.90 13.82
C GLN A 574 -1.43 -42.98 14.61
N ALA A 575 -1.32 -41.66 14.41
CA ALA A 575 -2.36 -40.65 14.66
C ALA A 575 -3.23 -40.86 15.93
N ARG A 576 -2.93 -40.16 17.03
CA ARG A 576 -3.57 -40.38 18.33
C ARG A 576 -4.44 -39.22 18.78
N ARG A 577 -5.37 -39.47 19.71
CA ARG A 577 -6.19 -38.43 20.37
C ARG A 577 -5.70 -38.12 21.80
N THR A 578 -4.39 -38.10 22.00
CA THR A 578 -3.76 -37.92 23.32
C THR A 578 -4.06 -36.56 23.97
N HIS A 579 -4.38 -35.54 23.18
CA HIS A 579 -4.80 -34.23 23.68
C HIS A 579 -6.06 -34.32 24.55
N LEU A 580 -6.95 -35.28 24.28
CA LEU A 580 -8.16 -35.50 25.07
C LEU A 580 -7.85 -35.95 26.51
N LEU A 581 -6.74 -36.66 26.71
CA LEU A 581 -6.31 -37.10 28.04
C LEU A 581 -5.86 -35.92 28.90
N VAL A 582 -5.30 -34.86 28.29
CA VAL A 582 -4.90 -33.64 29.02
C VAL A 582 -6.14 -32.88 29.49
N LEU A 583 -7.16 -32.78 28.63
CA LEU A 583 -8.41 -32.04 28.91
C LEU A 583 -9.46 -32.87 29.65
N PHE A 584 -9.16 -34.12 30.01
CA PHE A 584 -10.08 -35.02 30.69
C PHE A 584 -10.70 -34.41 31.97
N PRO A 585 -9.95 -33.73 32.85
CA PRO A 585 -10.53 -33.06 34.02
C PRO A 585 -11.60 -32.04 33.65
N SER A 586 -11.36 -31.22 32.62
CA SER A 586 -12.33 -30.23 32.14
C SER A 586 -13.61 -30.89 31.61
N PHE A 587 -13.50 -32.04 30.94
CA PHE A 587 -14.66 -32.78 30.44
C PHE A 587 -15.52 -33.34 31.58
N CYS A 588 -14.91 -33.80 32.67
CA CYS A 588 -15.65 -34.28 33.84
C CYS A 588 -16.54 -33.20 34.45
N GLU A 589 -16.03 -31.97 34.56
CA GLU A 589 -16.81 -30.83 35.07
C GLU A 589 -17.94 -30.41 34.11
N LEU A 590 -17.78 -30.63 32.80
CA LEU A 590 -18.80 -30.28 31.79
C LEU A 590 -19.94 -31.29 31.67
N VAL A 591 -19.86 -32.48 32.28
CA VAL A 591 -20.93 -33.49 32.24
C VAL A 591 -22.24 -32.93 32.82
N ILE A 592 -22.14 -32.02 33.79
CA ILE A 592 -23.28 -31.36 34.44
C ILE A 592 -23.72 -30.06 33.73
N SER A 593 -23.16 -29.74 32.56
CA SER A 593 -23.53 -28.55 31.79
C SER A 593 -25.03 -28.49 31.53
N ARG A 594 -25.62 -27.29 31.61
CA ARG A 594 -27.04 -27.05 31.31
C ARG A 594 -27.33 -27.17 29.81
N GLU A 595 -26.34 -26.89 28.98
CA GLU A 595 -26.42 -26.96 27.52
C GLU A 595 -26.43 -28.41 27.02
N ALA A 596 -27.57 -28.85 26.46
CA ALA A 596 -27.74 -30.23 26.01
C ALA A 596 -26.69 -30.64 24.97
N ARG A 597 -26.40 -29.74 24.03
CA ARG A 597 -25.41 -29.98 22.97
C ARG A 597 -23.99 -30.15 23.53
N VAL A 598 -23.65 -29.40 24.57
CA VAL A 598 -22.36 -29.53 25.26
C VAL A 598 -22.26 -30.92 25.91
N ARG A 599 -23.30 -31.37 26.62
CA ARG A 599 -23.33 -32.71 27.23
C ARG A 599 -23.17 -33.83 26.20
N GLU A 600 -23.85 -33.73 25.06
CA GLU A 600 -23.73 -34.70 23.95
C GLU A 600 -22.29 -34.80 23.44
N LEU A 601 -21.64 -33.65 23.19
CA LEU A 601 -20.26 -33.63 22.69
C LEU A 601 -19.27 -34.13 23.72
N VAL A 602 -19.44 -33.77 24.99
CA VAL A 602 -18.62 -34.32 26.10
C VAL A 602 -18.76 -35.85 26.14
N GLN A 603 -19.96 -36.40 25.97
CA GLN A 603 -20.14 -37.84 25.91
C GLN A 603 -19.36 -38.48 24.75
N VAL A 604 -19.32 -37.84 23.58
CA VAL A 604 -18.52 -38.28 22.43
C VAL A 604 -17.02 -38.27 22.76
N LEU A 605 -16.52 -37.18 23.36
CA LEU A 605 -15.11 -37.06 23.77
C LEU A 605 -14.71 -38.12 24.81
N LEU A 606 -15.56 -38.36 25.82
CA LEU A 606 -15.34 -39.41 26.81
C LEU A 606 -15.29 -40.80 26.19
N ARG A 607 -16.12 -41.08 25.17
CA ARG A 607 -16.04 -42.33 24.39
C ARG A 607 -14.73 -42.43 23.62
N HIS A 608 -14.23 -41.35 23.03
CA HIS A 608 -12.92 -41.34 22.39
C HIS A 608 -11.78 -41.62 23.39
N ILE A 609 -11.87 -41.07 24.61
CA ILE A 609 -10.90 -41.36 25.68
C ILE A 609 -10.93 -42.85 26.07
N ILE A 610 -12.13 -43.45 26.19
CA ILE A 610 -12.28 -44.90 26.43
C ILE A 610 -11.58 -45.73 25.34
N VAL A 611 -11.71 -45.32 24.07
CA VAL A 611 -11.02 -45.97 22.95
C VAL A 611 -9.50 -45.82 23.07
N GLU A 612 -9.03 -44.61 23.32
CA GLU A 612 -7.60 -44.29 23.41
C GLU A 612 -6.91 -45.03 24.57
N LEU A 613 -7.62 -45.25 25.68
CA LEU A 613 -7.15 -46.01 26.84
C LEU A 613 -7.36 -47.54 26.71
N GLY A 614 -7.95 -48.02 25.62
CA GLY A 614 -8.24 -49.45 25.44
C GLY A 614 -9.27 -50.02 26.42
N LEU A 615 -10.11 -49.17 27.01
CA LEU A 615 -11.14 -49.54 28.00
C LEU A 615 -12.46 -49.99 27.37
N GLN A 616 -12.46 -50.28 26.06
CA GLN A 616 -13.63 -50.80 25.37
C GLN A 616 -13.99 -52.18 25.94
N LYS A 617 -15.29 -52.42 26.15
CA LYS A 617 -15.76 -53.76 26.51
C LYS A 617 -15.39 -54.72 25.38
N SER A 618 -14.58 -55.73 25.67
CA SER A 618 -14.36 -56.87 24.78
C SER A 618 -15.74 -57.47 24.48
N THR A 619 -16.13 -57.44 23.21
CA THR A 619 -17.38 -58.07 22.75
C THR A 619 -17.17 -59.56 22.55
#